data_AF-A0A2G6CJD6-F1
#
_entry.id   AF-A0A2G6CJD6-F1
#
_cell.length_a   1.000
_cell.length_b   1.000
_cell.length_c   1.000
_cell.angle_alpha   90.00
_cell.angle_beta   90.00
_cell.angle_gamma   90.00
#
_symmetry.space_group_name_H-M   'P 1'
#
loop_
_entity.id
_entity.type
_entity.pdbx_description
1 polymer ?
#
loop_
_entity_poly.entity_id
_entity_poly.type
_entity_poly.pdbx_seq_one_letter_code
_entity_poly.pdbx_strand_id
1 'polypeptide(L)'
;MVGAPWFRALPVIALVGAIALRWIWDNLYNFAVKEDSVVEYLTALMYVVVVGLAVTVALHLGRTNRLAATAYILLAAAGVFIAGEEISWGQRIFGFAGPPELVEANYQGEANLHNLLGRHLLHGSYILVGLYGAFGRLLVPKIGWLRPAFLYAPPRWLATWFGTAAVLYIYFDYIETPMASLFESYPVASQIGYDRLQEVVEFNLSVGFVLFVAYVFHRVRTAAPVQLRAELSGS
;
A
#
# COMPACT_ATOMS: atom_id res chain seq x y z
N MET A 1 6.57 -21.63 -4.57
CA MET A 1 5.42 -20.96 -5.23
C MET A 1 5.61 -19.45 -5.28
N VAL A 2 6.02 -18.79 -4.19
CA VAL A 2 6.43 -17.37 -4.19
C VAL A 2 7.55 -17.14 -5.20
N GLY A 3 7.31 -16.29 -6.19
CA GLY A 3 8.24 -15.98 -7.28
C GLY A 3 7.92 -16.61 -8.63
N ALA A 4 6.91 -17.49 -8.72
CA ALA A 4 6.39 -17.98 -10.00
C ALA A 4 5.84 -16.82 -10.85
N PRO A 5 5.94 -16.87 -12.20
CA PRO A 5 5.49 -15.78 -13.07
C PRO A 5 4.03 -15.35 -12.83
N TRP A 6 3.14 -16.32 -12.63
CA TRP A 6 1.72 -16.06 -12.38
C TRP A 6 1.47 -15.27 -11.09
N PHE A 7 2.26 -15.50 -10.04
CA PHE A 7 2.10 -14.80 -8.76
C PHE A 7 2.42 -13.30 -8.91
N ARG A 8 3.40 -12.98 -9.75
CA ARG A 8 3.76 -11.59 -10.06
C ARG A 8 2.68 -10.90 -10.91
N ALA A 9 1.89 -11.66 -11.65
CA ALA A 9 0.80 -11.13 -12.46
C ALA A 9 -0.47 -10.84 -11.64
N LEU A 10 -0.61 -11.37 -10.42
CA LEU A 10 -1.84 -11.24 -9.62
C LEU A 10 -2.32 -9.79 -9.43
N PRO A 11 -1.48 -8.79 -9.11
CA PRO A 11 -1.95 -7.41 -8.97
C PRO A 11 -2.53 -6.84 -10.27
N VAL A 12 -1.91 -7.19 -11.40
CA VAL A 12 -2.39 -6.77 -12.74
C VAL A 12 -3.67 -7.52 -13.11
N ILE A 13 -3.73 -8.82 -12.82
CA ILE A 13 -4.94 -9.63 -13.03
C ILE A 13 -6.09 -9.10 -12.18
N ALA A 14 -5.85 -8.68 -10.94
CA ALA A 14 -6.86 -8.07 -10.08
C ALA A 14 -7.41 -6.77 -10.68
N LEU A 15 -6.53 -5.90 -11.23
CA LEU A 15 -6.97 -4.67 -11.89
C LEU A 15 -7.76 -4.94 -13.17
N VAL A 16 -7.25 -5.81 -14.04
CA VAL A 16 -7.96 -6.19 -15.28
C VAL A 16 -9.29 -6.86 -14.95
N GLY A 17 -9.32 -7.69 -13.90
CA GLY A 17 -10.52 -8.33 -13.39
C GLY A 17 -11.53 -7.32 -12.87
N ALA A 18 -11.10 -6.30 -12.13
CA ALA A 18 -11.97 -5.22 -11.65
C ALA A 18 -12.55 -4.42 -12.81
N ILE A 19 -11.73 -4.08 -13.82
CA ILE A 19 -12.20 -3.42 -15.04
C ILE A 19 -13.24 -4.31 -15.75
N ALA A 20 -12.94 -5.59 -15.98
CA ALA A 20 -13.86 -6.52 -16.64
C ALA A 20 -15.17 -6.68 -15.84
N LEU A 21 -15.08 -6.75 -14.51
CA LEU A 21 -16.24 -6.88 -13.63
C LEU A 21 -17.16 -5.66 -13.73
N ARG A 22 -16.61 -4.44 -13.82
CA ARG A 22 -17.38 -3.22 -14.07
C ARG A 22 -18.21 -3.30 -15.36
N TRP A 23 -17.64 -3.84 -16.44
CA TRP A 23 -18.34 -4.00 -17.72
C TRP A 23 -19.42 -5.10 -17.69
N ILE A 24 -19.11 -6.23 -17.06
CA ILE A 24 -19.97 -7.42 -17.11
C ILE A 24 -21.08 -7.34 -16.06
N TRP A 25 -20.78 -6.82 -14.87
CA TRP A 25 -21.67 -6.85 -13.73
C TRP A 25 -21.45 -5.66 -12.78
N ASP A 26 -21.88 -4.49 -13.24
CA ASP A 26 -21.70 -3.23 -12.53
C ASP A 26 -22.15 -3.24 -11.06
N ASN A 27 -23.33 -3.81 -10.77
CA ASN A 27 -23.84 -3.88 -9.39
C ASN A 27 -22.89 -4.64 -8.45
N LEU A 28 -22.25 -5.70 -8.94
CA LEU A 28 -21.29 -6.46 -8.15
C LEU A 28 -19.97 -5.70 -7.97
N TYR A 29 -19.51 -4.99 -9.01
CA TYR A 29 -18.37 -4.10 -8.91
C TYR A 29 -18.60 -3.01 -7.86
N ASN A 30 -19.71 -2.26 -7.95
CA ASN A 30 -20.01 -1.22 -6.99
C ASN A 30 -20.24 -1.78 -5.58
N PHE A 31 -20.81 -2.96 -5.43
CA PHE A 31 -20.90 -3.60 -4.11
C PHE A 31 -19.52 -3.92 -3.51
N ALA A 32 -18.58 -4.34 -4.34
CA ALA A 32 -17.24 -4.71 -3.90
C ALA A 32 -16.32 -3.51 -3.66
N VAL A 33 -16.59 -2.35 -4.28
CA VAL A 33 -15.65 -1.21 -4.37
C VAL A 33 -16.33 0.14 -4.11
N LYS A 34 -17.39 0.17 -3.30
CA LYS A 34 -18.04 1.41 -2.83
C LYS A 34 -17.44 1.82 -1.49
N GLU A 35 -17.55 3.08 -1.09
CA GLU A 35 -17.33 3.49 0.31
C GLU A 35 -17.99 2.52 1.30
N ASP A 36 -17.25 2.16 2.34
CA ASP A 36 -17.53 1.06 3.25
C ASP A 36 -17.52 -0.33 2.61
N SER A 37 -16.69 -0.52 1.59
CA SER A 37 -16.61 -1.79 0.89
C SER A 37 -15.92 -2.85 1.72
N VAL A 38 -16.21 -4.10 1.35
CA VAL A 38 -15.43 -5.26 1.76
C VAL A 38 -13.93 -5.04 1.48
N VAL A 39 -13.57 -4.32 0.42
CA VAL A 39 -12.17 -4.06 0.05
C VAL A 39 -11.50 -3.12 1.06
N GLU A 40 -12.13 -2.03 1.49
CA GLU A 40 -11.59 -1.12 2.53
C GLU A 40 -11.36 -1.87 3.85
N TYR A 41 -12.34 -2.66 4.31
CA TYR A 41 -12.17 -3.48 5.53
C TYR A 41 -11.03 -4.50 5.39
N LEU A 42 -10.87 -5.10 4.21
CA LEU A 42 -9.76 -6.02 3.94
C LEU A 42 -8.42 -5.28 3.88
N THR A 43 -8.36 -4.08 3.30
CA THR A 43 -7.18 -3.21 3.28
C THR A 43 -6.77 -2.85 4.71
N ALA A 44 -7.71 -2.39 5.55
CA ALA A 44 -7.48 -2.11 6.97
C ALA A 44 -6.94 -3.35 7.70
N LEU A 45 -7.56 -4.53 7.49
CA LEU A 45 -7.11 -5.79 8.07
C LEU A 45 -5.68 -6.15 7.63
N MET A 46 -5.34 -5.97 6.35
CA MET A 46 -3.98 -6.21 5.86
C MET A 46 -2.97 -5.28 6.54
N TYR A 47 -3.30 -4.01 6.73
CA TYR A 47 -2.42 -3.09 7.47
C TYR A 47 -2.30 -3.44 8.95
N VAL A 48 -3.35 -3.94 9.61
CA VAL A 48 -3.23 -4.51 10.98
C VAL A 48 -2.24 -5.68 11.01
N VAL A 49 -2.26 -6.55 10.00
CA VAL A 49 -1.26 -7.64 9.87
C VAL A 49 0.15 -7.08 9.67
N VAL A 50 0.31 -6.04 8.84
CA VAL A 50 1.59 -5.33 8.65
C VAL A 50 2.11 -4.80 9.99
N VAL A 51 1.26 -4.17 10.80
CA VAL A 51 1.63 -3.64 12.12
C VAL A 51 2.18 -4.75 13.01
N GLY A 52 1.46 -5.87 13.15
CA GLY A 52 1.89 -6.98 14.00
C GLY A 52 3.24 -7.58 13.56
N LEU A 53 3.42 -7.78 12.26
CA LEU A 53 4.66 -8.30 11.71
C LEU A 53 5.82 -7.29 11.87
N ALA A 54 5.57 -6.01 11.59
CA ALA A 54 6.58 -4.96 11.64
C ALA A 54 7.08 -4.73 13.07
N VAL A 55 6.19 -4.68 14.06
CA VAL A 55 6.56 -4.63 15.49
C VAL A 55 7.43 -5.84 15.85
N THR A 56 7.04 -7.04 15.40
CA THR A 56 7.81 -8.26 15.70
C THR A 56 9.22 -8.21 15.08
N VAL A 57 9.35 -7.73 13.85
CA VAL A 57 10.65 -7.51 13.18
C VAL A 57 11.47 -6.47 13.95
N ALA A 58 10.87 -5.35 14.34
CA ALA A 58 11.55 -4.29 15.07
C ALA A 58 12.11 -4.78 16.42
N LEU A 59 11.31 -5.54 17.18
CA LEU A 59 11.74 -6.12 18.46
C LEU A 59 12.93 -7.07 18.28
N HIS A 60 12.94 -7.86 17.20
CA HIS A 60 14.05 -8.77 16.91
C HIS A 60 15.33 -8.02 16.51
N LEU A 61 15.20 -6.93 15.76
CA LEU A 61 16.34 -6.14 15.27
C LEU A 61 16.84 -5.09 16.27
N GLY A 62 16.08 -4.75 17.32
CA GLY A 62 16.35 -3.62 18.20
C GLY A 62 17.73 -3.61 18.87
N ARG A 63 18.35 -4.79 19.05
CA ARG A 63 19.71 -4.92 19.64
C ARG A 63 20.83 -5.04 18.61
N THR A 64 20.52 -5.34 17.34
CA THR A 64 21.51 -5.68 16.31
C THR A 64 21.53 -4.68 15.16
N ASN A 65 20.41 -4.04 14.86
CA ASN A 65 20.29 -2.99 13.85
C ASN A 65 19.19 -1.99 14.25
N ARG A 66 19.60 -0.95 15.00
CA ARG A 66 18.68 0.08 15.51
C ARG A 66 18.00 0.86 14.39
N LEU A 67 18.70 1.12 13.29
CA LEU A 67 18.13 1.83 12.14
C LEU A 67 16.97 1.03 11.52
N ALA A 68 17.19 -0.26 11.24
CA ALA A 68 16.13 -1.12 10.73
C ALA A 68 14.99 -1.23 11.74
N ALA A 69 15.27 -1.43 13.02
CA ALA A 69 14.24 -1.49 14.05
C ALA A 69 13.37 -0.21 14.06
N THR A 70 13.99 0.98 14.02
CA THR A 70 13.27 2.25 13.91
C THR A 70 12.44 2.32 12.64
N ALA A 71 12.97 1.90 11.48
CA ALA A 71 12.22 1.89 10.23
C ALA A 71 10.96 1.00 10.29
N TYR A 72 11.03 -0.15 10.95
CA TYR A 72 9.87 -1.03 11.14
C TYR A 72 8.87 -0.50 12.18
N ILE A 73 9.31 0.23 13.21
CA ILE A 73 8.40 0.95 14.11
C ILE A 73 7.68 2.07 13.37
N LEU A 74 8.37 2.84 12.53
CA LEU A 74 7.75 3.86 11.69
C LEU A 74 6.76 3.24 10.69
N LEU A 75 7.11 2.10 10.08
CA LEU A 75 6.19 1.34 9.22
C LEU A 75 4.95 0.86 9.99
N ALA A 76 5.12 0.40 11.23
CA ALA A 76 4.00 0.02 12.09
C ALA A 76 3.12 1.22 12.43
N ALA A 77 3.70 2.37 12.80
CA ALA A 77 2.95 3.59 13.06
C ALA A 77 2.16 4.06 11.82
N ALA A 78 2.78 4.02 10.64
CA ALA A 78 2.12 4.30 9.38
C ALA A 78 0.98 3.30 9.09
N GLY A 79 1.19 2.00 9.37
CA GLY A 79 0.16 0.98 9.22
C GLY A 79 -1.05 1.18 10.15
N VAL A 80 -0.82 1.61 11.40
CA VAL A 80 -1.92 1.98 12.32
C VAL A 80 -2.69 3.18 11.77
N PHE A 81 -1.97 4.20 11.29
CA PHE A 81 -2.60 5.38 10.71
C PHE A 81 -3.44 5.03 9.48
N ILE A 82 -2.88 4.29 8.51
CA ILE A 82 -3.61 3.88 7.30
C ILE A 82 -4.80 2.99 7.66
N ALA A 83 -4.62 1.97 8.49
CA ALA A 83 -5.74 1.13 8.92
C ALA A 83 -6.83 1.94 9.63
N GLY A 84 -6.44 2.92 10.46
CA GLY A 84 -7.36 3.85 11.09
C GLY A 84 -8.16 4.64 10.06
N GLU A 85 -7.48 5.27 9.10
CA GLU A 85 -8.12 6.04 8.04
C GLU A 85 -9.13 5.21 7.21
N GLU A 86 -8.77 3.97 6.84
CA GLU A 86 -9.61 3.05 6.04
C GLU A 86 -10.92 2.65 6.73
N ILE A 87 -10.96 2.59 8.06
CA ILE A 87 -12.19 2.28 8.83
C ILE A 87 -12.69 3.49 9.64
N SER A 88 -12.26 4.69 9.25
CA SER A 88 -12.61 5.97 9.88
C SER A 88 -12.45 5.93 11.40
N TRP A 89 -11.30 5.42 11.83
CA TRP A 89 -10.87 5.20 13.22
C TRP A 89 -11.86 4.37 14.06
N GLY A 90 -12.67 3.55 13.40
CA GLY A 90 -13.70 2.74 14.02
C GLY A 90 -14.97 3.51 14.38
N GLN A 91 -15.16 4.74 13.87
CA GLN A 91 -16.35 5.57 14.12
C GLN A 91 -17.64 4.79 13.88
N ARG A 92 -17.73 4.08 12.75
CA ARG A 92 -18.89 3.27 12.37
C ARG A 92 -19.02 1.98 13.18
N ILE A 93 -17.90 1.38 13.55
CA ILE A 93 -17.85 0.12 14.31
C ILE A 93 -18.31 0.34 15.75
N PHE A 94 -17.85 1.42 16.38
CA PHE A 94 -18.09 1.73 17.79
C PHE A 94 -19.18 2.78 18.00
N GLY A 95 -19.68 3.42 16.94
CA GLY A 95 -20.79 4.37 16.98
C GLY A 95 -20.49 5.68 17.70
N PHE A 96 -19.22 6.12 17.75
CA PHE A 96 -18.87 7.41 18.34
C PHE A 96 -19.02 8.55 17.33
N ALA A 97 -19.30 9.77 17.81
CA ALA A 97 -19.62 10.91 16.94
C ALA A 97 -18.43 11.43 16.12
N GLY A 98 -17.20 11.28 16.62
CA GLY A 98 -16.00 11.89 16.04
C GLY A 98 -15.81 13.35 16.46
N PRO A 99 -14.62 13.94 16.22
CA PRO A 99 -14.41 15.37 16.44
C PRO A 99 -15.27 16.20 15.47
N PRO A 100 -16.09 17.15 15.96
CA PRO A 100 -17.00 17.93 15.10
C PRO A 100 -16.30 18.63 13.95
N GLU A 101 -15.11 19.19 14.19
CA GLU A 101 -14.35 19.92 13.18
C GLU A 101 -13.87 19.02 12.04
N LEU A 102 -13.59 17.73 12.32
CA LEU A 102 -13.20 16.77 11.29
C LEU A 102 -14.42 16.27 10.51
N VAL A 103 -15.50 15.95 11.22
CA VAL A 103 -16.74 15.43 10.62
C VAL A 103 -17.42 16.47 9.73
N GLU A 104 -17.45 17.74 10.15
CA GLU A 104 -18.03 18.84 9.36
C GLU A 104 -17.19 19.16 8.12
N ALA A 105 -15.87 19.00 8.18
CA ALA A 105 -14.97 19.23 7.06
C ALA A 105 -14.93 18.03 6.08
N ASN A 106 -15.36 16.86 6.52
CA ASN A 106 -15.38 15.63 5.73
C ASN A 106 -16.71 15.51 4.95
N TYR A 107 -16.65 15.42 3.62
CA TYR A 107 -17.84 15.36 2.77
C TYR A 107 -18.73 14.12 2.99
N GLN A 108 -18.22 13.09 3.68
CA GLN A 108 -18.93 11.85 4.04
C GLN A 108 -19.36 11.81 5.52
N GLY A 109 -19.08 12.88 6.30
CA GLY A 109 -19.39 12.91 7.73
C GLY A 109 -18.51 11.99 8.58
N GLU A 110 -17.31 11.70 8.10
CA GLU A 110 -16.40 10.75 8.73
C GLU A 110 -15.28 11.42 9.53
N ALA A 111 -14.87 10.77 10.61
CA ALA A 111 -13.76 11.15 11.47
C ALA A 111 -12.41 10.68 10.89
N ASN A 112 -12.18 10.86 9.59
CA ASN A 112 -10.91 10.56 8.93
C ASN A 112 -10.35 11.77 8.18
N LEU A 113 -9.04 11.74 7.96
CA LEU A 113 -8.27 12.74 7.22
C LEU A 113 -8.21 12.43 5.73
N HIS A 114 -8.66 11.27 5.27
CA HIS A 114 -8.58 10.84 3.87
C HIS A 114 -9.18 11.86 2.89
N ASN A 115 -10.28 12.52 3.28
CA ASN A 115 -10.92 13.58 2.48
C ASN A 115 -10.30 14.97 2.69
N LEU A 116 -9.52 15.16 3.75
CA LEU A 116 -8.91 16.43 4.14
C LEU A 116 -7.46 16.55 3.66
N LEU A 117 -6.79 15.42 3.46
CA LEU A 117 -5.48 15.36 2.84
C LEU A 117 -5.64 15.71 1.36
N GLY A 118 -4.98 16.80 0.93
CA GLY A 118 -5.07 17.24 -0.45
C GLY A 118 -4.69 16.13 -1.43
N ARG A 119 -5.52 15.91 -2.46
CA ARG A 119 -5.39 14.86 -3.49
C ARG A 119 -3.95 14.61 -3.93
N HIS A 120 -3.21 15.70 -4.22
CA HIS A 120 -1.81 15.62 -4.69
C HIS A 120 -0.84 15.03 -3.66
N LEU A 121 -1.05 15.25 -2.36
CA LEU A 121 -0.22 14.67 -1.31
C LEU A 121 -0.45 13.16 -1.20
N LEU A 122 -1.71 12.73 -1.20
CA LEU A 122 -2.06 11.30 -1.17
C LEU A 122 -1.57 10.59 -2.42
N HIS A 123 -1.94 11.07 -3.61
CA HIS A 123 -1.54 10.48 -4.88
C HIS A 123 -0.01 10.47 -5.03
N GLY A 124 0.65 11.58 -4.67
CA GLY A 124 2.11 11.67 -4.64
C GLY A 124 2.74 10.62 -3.72
N SER A 125 2.15 10.37 -2.54
CA SER A 125 2.64 9.34 -1.62
C SER A 125 2.51 7.93 -2.22
N TYR A 126 1.39 7.61 -2.88
CA TYR A 126 1.20 6.32 -3.56
C TYR A 126 2.17 6.13 -4.73
N ILE A 127 2.43 7.18 -5.51
CA ILE A 127 3.43 7.14 -6.58
C ILE A 127 4.82 6.86 -6.01
N LEU A 128 5.23 7.59 -4.97
CA LEU A 128 6.53 7.42 -4.34
C LEU A 128 6.70 6.01 -3.74
N VAL A 129 5.71 5.54 -2.98
CA VAL A 129 5.72 4.19 -2.40
C VAL A 129 5.70 3.12 -3.48
N GLY A 130 4.88 3.29 -4.52
CA GLY A 130 4.78 2.36 -5.64
C GLY A 130 6.10 2.24 -6.42
N LEU A 131 6.73 3.37 -6.74
CA LEU A 131 8.04 3.41 -7.40
C LEU A 131 9.13 2.83 -6.51
N TYR A 132 9.14 3.18 -5.21
CA TYR A 132 10.11 2.64 -4.27
C TYR A 132 9.96 1.13 -4.09
N GLY A 133 8.74 0.62 -3.95
CA GLY A 133 8.51 -0.82 -3.82
C GLY A 133 8.86 -1.60 -5.10
N ALA A 134 8.63 -1.01 -6.27
CA ALA A 134 8.96 -1.63 -7.55
C ALA A 134 10.48 -1.64 -7.83
N PHE A 135 11.17 -0.53 -7.55
CA PHE A 135 12.55 -0.31 -8.01
C PHE A 135 13.58 -0.19 -6.89
N GLY A 136 13.16 -0.05 -5.64
CA GLY A 136 14.03 0.16 -4.48
C GLY A 136 15.10 -0.91 -4.33
N ARG A 137 14.81 -2.16 -4.75
CA ARG A 137 15.79 -3.25 -4.73
C ARG A 137 16.99 -3.05 -5.66
N LEU A 138 16.89 -2.15 -6.63
CA LEU A 138 17.99 -1.76 -7.53
C LEU A 138 18.83 -0.62 -6.95
N LEU A 139 18.23 0.21 -6.10
CA LEU A 139 18.82 1.44 -5.57
C LEU A 139 19.42 1.23 -4.18
N VAL A 140 18.68 0.61 -3.26
CA VAL A 140 19.07 0.42 -1.85
C VAL A 140 20.43 -0.27 -1.68
N PRO A 141 20.79 -1.33 -2.44
CA PRO A 141 22.11 -1.96 -2.29
C PRO A 141 23.31 -1.02 -2.53
N LYS A 142 23.10 0.09 -3.27
CA LYS A 142 24.12 1.11 -3.54
C LYS A 142 24.33 2.06 -2.36
N ILE A 143 23.46 2.02 -1.36
CA ILE A 143 23.48 2.89 -0.19
C ILE A 143 24.07 2.10 0.99
N GLY A 144 25.34 2.37 1.32
CA GLY A 144 26.12 1.55 2.25
C GLY A 144 25.51 1.38 3.66
N TRP A 145 24.81 2.40 4.16
CA TRP A 145 24.17 2.38 5.48
C TRP A 145 22.80 1.68 5.50
N LEU A 146 22.23 1.35 4.34
CA LEU A 146 20.98 0.59 4.20
C LEU A 146 21.25 -0.91 3.95
N ARG A 147 22.19 -1.47 4.71
CA ARG A 147 22.53 -2.90 4.65
C ARG A 147 21.96 -3.67 5.86
N PRO A 148 21.57 -4.93 5.64
CA PRO A 148 21.38 -5.59 4.35
C PRO A 148 20.12 -5.08 3.63
N ALA A 149 20.19 -4.94 2.30
CA ALA A 149 19.15 -4.29 1.49
C ALA A 149 17.76 -4.94 1.59
N PHE A 150 17.69 -6.22 1.98
CA PHE A 150 16.40 -6.91 2.14
C PHE A 150 15.57 -6.36 3.30
N LEU A 151 16.17 -5.66 4.26
CA LEU A 151 15.44 -5.02 5.36
C LEU A 151 14.69 -3.77 4.91
N TYR A 152 15.12 -3.13 3.83
CA TYR A 152 14.62 -1.81 3.42
C TYR A 152 13.86 -1.85 2.10
N ALA A 153 14.23 -2.75 1.17
CA ALA A 153 13.61 -2.84 -0.14
C ALA A 153 12.94 -4.20 -0.40
N PRO A 154 11.68 -4.21 -0.90
CA PRO A 154 11.00 -5.42 -1.33
C PRO A 154 11.84 -6.21 -2.36
N PRO A 155 11.81 -7.55 -2.33
CA PRO A 155 12.42 -8.34 -3.39
C PRO A 155 11.72 -8.08 -4.74
N ARG A 156 12.46 -8.22 -5.85
CA ARG A 156 11.96 -7.89 -7.20
C ARG A 156 10.69 -8.63 -7.63
N TRP A 157 10.40 -9.79 -7.04
CA TRP A 157 9.17 -10.53 -7.33
C TRP A 157 7.92 -9.89 -6.72
N LEU A 158 8.07 -8.91 -5.82
CA LEU A 158 6.98 -8.07 -5.32
C LEU A 158 6.77 -6.80 -6.16
N ALA A 159 7.59 -6.54 -7.19
CA ALA A 159 7.60 -5.24 -7.85
C ALA A 159 6.23 -4.82 -8.40
N THR A 160 5.43 -5.76 -8.92
CA THR A 160 4.08 -5.49 -9.44
C THR A 160 3.04 -5.22 -8.37
N TRP A 161 3.23 -5.68 -7.12
CA TRP A 161 2.32 -5.39 -6.02
C TRP A 161 2.38 -3.90 -5.60
N PHE A 162 3.54 -3.28 -5.80
CA PHE A 162 3.75 -1.85 -5.54
C PHE A 162 3.59 -1.01 -6.81
N GLY A 163 4.11 -1.49 -7.94
CA GLY A 163 4.18 -0.73 -9.19
C GLY A 163 2.82 -0.39 -9.79
N THR A 164 1.78 -1.20 -9.54
CA THR A 164 0.42 -0.89 -9.98
C THR A 164 -0.10 0.42 -9.38
N ALA A 165 0.28 0.74 -8.14
CA ALA A 165 -0.09 2.02 -7.52
C ALA A 165 0.55 3.19 -8.25
N ALA A 166 1.86 3.14 -8.48
CA ALA A 166 2.53 4.19 -9.23
C ALA A 166 1.93 4.38 -10.62
N VAL A 167 1.64 3.30 -11.35
CA VAL A 167 1.05 3.39 -12.70
C VAL A 167 -0.33 4.05 -12.67
N LEU A 168 -1.22 3.62 -11.77
CA LEU A 168 -2.58 4.15 -11.71
C LEU A 168 -2.60 5.64 -11.34
N TYR A 169 -1.89 6.03 -10.29
CA TYR A 169 -1.89 7.43 -9.85
C TYR A 169 -1.11 8.35 -10.80
N ILE A 170 -0.04 7.87 -11.46
CA ILE A 170 0.60 8.63 -12.54
C ILE A 170 -0.40 8.86 -13.68
N TYR A 171 -1.18 7.82 -14.02
CA TYR A 171 -2.20 7.95 -15.06
C TYR A 171 -3.26 9.00 -14.68
N PHE A 172 -3.84 8.92 -13.48
CA PHE A 172 -4.86 9.87 -13.02
C PHE A 172 -4.35 11.32 -12.93
N ASP A 173 -3.15 11.54 -12.41
CA ASP A 173 -2.67 12.90 -12.16
C ASP A 173 -1.99 13.56 -13.36
N TYR A 174 -1.34 12.76 -14.23
CA TYR A 174 -0.45 13.31 -15.26
C TYR A 174 -0.79 12.89 -16.68
N ILE A 175 -1.62 11.87 -16.90
CA ILE A 175 -1.95 11.38 -18.25
C ILE A 175 -3.39 11.72 -18.62
N GLU A 176 -4.33 11.47 -17.73
CA GLU A 176 -5.77 11.59 -18.00
C GLU A 176 -6.15 13.01 -18.46
N THR A 177 -5.75 14.04 -17.71
CA THR A 177 -6.13 15.44 -18.03
C THR A 177 -5.53 15.91 -19.37
N PRO A 178 -4.22 15.72 -19.64
CA PRO A 178 -3.68 16.01 -20.96
C PRO A 178 -4.37 15.26 -22.10
N MET A 179 -4.67 13.97 -21.93
CA MET A 179 -5.35 13.19 -22.96
C MET A 179 -6.77 13.70 -23.23
N ALA A 180 -7.53 14.01 -22.17
CA ALA A 180 -8.87 14.59 -22.29
C ALA A 180 -8.85 15.97 -22.98
N SER A 181 -7.77 16.75 -22.80
CA SER A 181 -7.61 18.04 -23.50
C SER A 181 -7.25 17.88 -24.99
N LEU A 182 -6.65 16.76 -25.37
CA LEU A 182 -6.19 16.50 -26.75
C LEU A 182 -7.24 15.76 -27.59
N PHE A 183 -8.13 15.00 -26.96
CA PHE A 183 -9.12 14.18 -27.64
C PHE A 183 -10.49 14.33 -26.98
N GLU A 184 -11.45 14.96 -27.67
CA GLU A 184 -12.82 15.20 -27.15
C GLU A 184 -13.56 13.90 -26.77
N SER A 185 -13.26 12.78 -27.42
CA SER A 185 -13.85 11.48 -27.14
C SER A 185 -13.08 10.66 -26.08
N TYR A 186 -12.08 11.25 -25.41
CA TYR A 186 -11.28 10.54 -24.43
C TYR A 186 -12.12 10.19 -23.19
N PRO A 187 -12.18 8.91 -22.80
CA PRO A 187 -12.90 8.51 -21.60
C PRO A 187 -12.14 8.95 -20.34
N VAL A 188 -12.71 9.88 -19.59
CA VAL A 188 -12.19 10.28 -18.26
C VAL A 188 -12.65 9.26 -17.22
N ALA A 189 -11.73 8.64 -16.48
CA ALA A 189 -11.97 7.55 -15.55
C ALA A 189 -13.04 7.87 -14.50
N SER A 190 -13.02 9.08 -13.94
CA SER A 190 -14.03 9.53 -12.99
C SER A 190 -15.44 9.66 -13.59
N GLN A 191 -15.55 9.94 -14.89
CA GLN A 191 -16.85 10.06 -15.57
C GLN A 191 -17.48 8.70 -15.88
N ILE A 192 -16.67 7.63 -15.88
CA ILE A 192 -17.09 6.26 -16.19
C ILE A 192 -16.98 5.31 -14.98
N GLY A 193 -16.63 5.83 -13.80
CA GLY A 193 -16.62 5.08 -12.54
C GLY A 193 -15.39 4.18 -12.33
N TYR A 194 -14.26 4.52 -12.97
CA TYR A 194 -12.96 3.84 -12.77
C TYR A 194 -12.06 4.54 -11.74
N ASP A 195 -12.49 5.67 -11.17
CA ASP A 195 -11.87 6.27 -9.98
C ASP A 195 -11.75 5.25 -8.84
N ARG A 196 -12.75 4.37 -8.71
CA ARG A 196 -12.78 3.26 -7.73
C ARG A 196 -11.74 2.16 -7.95
N LEU A 197 -11.01 2.15 -9.06
CA LEU A 197 -9.83 1.29 -9.20
C LEU A 197 -8.74 1.60 -8.17
N GLN A 198 -8.80 2.78 -7.55
CA GLN A 198 -8.00 3.16 -6.39
C GLN A 198 -8.08 2.12 -5.27
N GLU A 199 -9.28 1.73 -4.83
CA GLU A 199 -9.46 0.78 -3.71
C GLU A 199 -8.79 -0.58 -4.00
N VAL A 200 -8.87 -1.05 -5.27
CA VAL A 200 -8.21 -2.29 -5.71
C VAL A 200 -6.68 -2.16 -5.66
N VAL A 201 -6.16 -0.99 -6.02
CA VAL A 201 -4.73 -0.69 -5.97
C VAL A 201 -4.23 -0.57 -4.53
N GLU A 202 -4.97 0.10 -3.66
CA GLU A 202 -4.67 0.24 -2.24
C GLU A 202 -4.67 -1.14 -1.56
N PHE A 203 -5.64 -1.98 -1.89
CA PHE A 203 -5.67 -3.37 -1.43
C PHE A 203 -4.45 -4.16 -1.92
N ASN A 204 -4.12 -4.09 -3.22
CA ASN A 204 -2.90 -4.71 -3.76
C ASN A 204 -1.64 -4.23 -3.03
N LEU A 205 -1.55 -2.95 -2.74
CA LEU A 205 -0.42 -2.35 -2.04
C LEU A 205 -0.32 -2.88 -0.60
N SER A 206 -1.44 -2.98 0.12
CA SER A 206 -1.50 -3.53 1.48
C SER A 206 -1.02 -4.98 1.52
N VAL A 207 -1.44 -5.82 0.56
CA VAL A 207 -0.96 -7.20 0.42
C VAL A 207 0.54 -7.22 0.09
N GLY A 208 1.01 -6.32 -0.78
CA GLY A 208 2.43 -6.13 -1.07
C GLY A 208 3.27 -5.87 0.18
N PHE A 209 2.77 -5.02 1.09
CA PHE A 209 3.40 -4.76 2.38
C PHE A 209 3.38 -5.99 3.29
N VAL A 210 2.26 -6.70 3.42
CA VAL A 210 2.18 -7.95 4.21
C VAL A 210 3.23 -8.95 3.73
N LEU A 211 3.30 -9.18 2.40
CA LEU A 211 4.25 -10.12 1.81
C LEU A 211 5.70 -9.67 2.02
N PHE A 212 5.98 -8.37 1.92
CA PHE A 212 7.30 -7.83 2.16
C PHE A 212 7.73 -8.03 3.62
N VAL A 213 6.91 -7.61 4.58
CA VAL A 213 7.27 -7.71 6.00
C VAL A 213 7.33 -9.18 6.43
N ALA A 214 6.45 -10.04 5.92
CA ALA A 214 6.51 -11.48 6.15
C ALA A 214 7.81 -12.11 5.61
N TYR A 215 8.25 -11.70 4.41
CA TYR A 215 9.53 -12.12 3.84
C TYR A 215 10.71 -11.72 4.72
N VAL A 216 10.72 -10.49 5.22
CA VAL A 216 11.77 -9.98 6.12
C VAL A 216 11.74 -10.73 7.45
N PHE A 217 10.55 -10.89 8.04
CA PHE A 217 10.36 -11.63 9.28
C PHE A 217 10.89 -13.06 9.19
N HIS A 218 10.55 -13.77 8.11
CA HIS A 218 11.05 -15.12 7.87
C HIS A 218 12.58 -15.13 7.77
N ARG A 219 13.16 -14.25 6.95
CA ARG A 219 14.62 -14.11 6.78
C ARG A 219 15.35 -13.87 8.10
N VAL A 220 14.83 -12.95 8.91
CA VAL A 220 15.41 -12.58 10.20
C VAL A 220 15.33 -13.74 11.19
N ARG A 221 14.22 -14.49 11.23
CA ARG A 221 14.05 -15.64 12.12
C ARG A 221 14.90 -16.86 11.75
N THR A 222 15.10 -17.10 10.45
CA THR A 222 15.83 -18.29 9.97
C THR A 222 17.34 -18.08 9.86
N ALA A 223 17.81 -16.83 9.83
CA ALA A 223 19.23 -16.54 9.78
C ALA A 223 19.92 -16.95 11.09
N ALA A 224 21.04 -17.70 10.99
CA ALA A 224 21.85 -17.97 12.18
C ALA A 224 22.33 -16.64 12.80
N PRO A 225 22.40 -16.50 14.13
CA PRO A 225 22.76 -15.22 14.77
C PRO A 225 24.09 -14.64 14.27
N VAL A 226 25.06 -15.49 13.94
CA VAL A 226 26.36 -15.10 13.38
C VAL A 226 26.21 -14.58 11.93
N GLN A 227 25.43 -15.26 11.10
CA GLN A 227 25.16 -14.84 9.71
C GLN A 227 24.41 -13.52 9.67
N LEU A 228 23.39 -13.35 10.53
CA LEU A 228 22.66 -12.10 10.64
C LEU A 228 23.60 -10.97 11.09
N ARG A 229 24.46 -11.21 12.08
CA ARG A 229 25.46 -10.22 12.50
C ARG A 229 26.42 -9.84 11.37
N ALA A 230 26.91 -10.81 10.59
CA ALA A 230 27.78 -10.57 9.45
C ALA A 230 27.08 -9.74 8.34
N GLU A 231 25.84 -10.10 7.98
CA GLU A 231 25.03 -9.34 7.01
C GLU A 231 24.75 -7.90 7.49
N LEU A 232 24.59 -7.69 8.80
CA LEU A 232 24.38 -6.38 9.42
C LEU A 232 25.68 -5.56 9.55
N SER A 233 26.83 -6.20 9.79
CA SER A 233 28.13 -5.52 9.86
C SER A 233 28.73 -5.20 8.48
N GLY A 234 28.13 -5.71 7.40
CA GLY A 234 28.60 -5.46 6.04
C GLY A 234 29.92 -6.14 5.70
N SER A 235 30.27 -7.20 6.45
CA SER A 235 31.46 -8.06 6.25
C SER A 235 31.19 -9.16 5.23
#